data_AF-A0A169NB14-F1
#
_entry.id   AF-A0A169NB14-F1
#
_cell.length_a   1.000
_cell.length_b   1.000
_cell.length_c   1.000
_cell.angle_alpha   90.00
_cell.angle_beta   90.00
_cell.angle_gamma   90.00
#
_symmetry.space_group_name_H-M   'P 1'
#
loop_
_entity.id
_entity.type
_entity.pdbx_description
1 polymer ?
#
loop_
_entity_poly.entity_id
_entity_poly.type
_entity_poly.pdbx_seq_one_letter_code
_entity_poly.pdbx_strand_id
1 'polypeptide(L)'
;MPPPGYGSPQQPPPYGHPPNPYSPAPARRWWHHPALVIAALVVFPPGGIALAWTSRWGKGQKIVATVLAGLWFLVPLLSDPPEKAEADAKPKPVDSRSASASPTPTPTPSPSEAPNYVGQNLKQAKAAAYKVGYAAVSHDASDADAGQGDDDNWKVCFQTPAGKKAGTMPTLDFGVVRTEDPCPTKDGEPIPYPNMPKVAGQTFATASDTLKPLHLRRIETQSAYTDVSLPASVDDWTVCFQEPEAGERVQHPKTTTAYLKVTAPGTKCPSTPDTELHPKPAPSPDEDDSYTSDDSSSGGSSSGSSSSTGGGGSASVYYKNCTAVRAAGAAPIHRGDPGYARHLDRDGDGVGCE
;
A
#
# COMPACT_ATOMS: atom_id res chain seq x y z
N MET A 1 1.63 38.74 46.51
CA MET A 1 1.92 37.89 45.34
C MET A 1 1.78 36.44 45.79
N PRO A 2 0.69 35.74 45.45
CA PRO A 2 0.52 34.32 45.75
C PRO A 2 1.23 33.43 44.70
N PRO A 3 1.67 32.21 45.05
CA PRO A 3 2.32 31.28 44.13
C PRO A 3 1.31 30.56 43.19
N PRO A 4 1.74 30.13 41.99
CA PRO A 4 0.88 29.46 41.02
C PRO A 4 0.50 28.03 41.47
N GLY A 5 -0.77 27.70 41.25
CA GLY A 5 -1.42 26.47 41.69
C GLY A 5 -1.00 25.21 40.93
N TYR A 6 -1.04 24.09 41.65
CA TYR A 6 -0.89 22.73 41.14
C TYR A 6 -2.12 22.34 40.30
N GLY A 7 -1.87 21.86 39.07
CA GLY A 7 -2.90 21.30 38.19
C GLY A 7 -3.40 19.93 38.67
N SER A 8 -4.71 19.73 38.61
CA SER A 8 -5.40 18.48 38.92
C SER A 8 -5.12 17.39 37.86
N PRO A 9 -5.05 16.10 38.25
CA PRO A 9 -4.96 14.99 37.30
C PRO A 9 -6.31 14.71 36.61
N GLN A 10 -6.25 14.57 35.28
CA GLN A 10 -7.37 14.20 34.41
C GLN A 10 -7.76 12.73 34.60
N GLN A 11 -9.07 12.45 34.66
CA GLN A 11 -9.65 11.10 34.72
C GLN A 11 -9.47 10.34 33.39
N PRO A 12 -9.28 9.00 33.39
CA PRO A 12 -9.30 8.19 32.18
C PRO A 12 -10.73 7.99 31.64
N PRO A 13 -10.90 7.69 30.32
CA PRO A 13 -12.22 7.58 29.68
C PRO A 13 -12.99 6.32 30.11
N PRO A 14 -14.34 6.33 30.05
CA PRO A 14 -15.15 5.21 30.49
C PRO A 14 -15.21 4.07 29.45
N TYR A 15 -15.13 2.84 29.95
CA TYR A 15 -15.32 1.59 29.20
C TYR A 15 -16.72 1.51 28.56
N GLY A 16 -16.75 1.15 27.27
CA GLY A 16 -17.99 0.95 26.50
C GLY A 16 -18.82 -0.23 27.01
N HIS A 17 -20.14 -0.02 27.11
CA HIS A 17 -21.12 -1.05 27.49
C HIS A 17 -21.43 -2.02 26.33
N PRO A 18 -21.76 -3.30 26.61
CA PRO A 18 -22.20 -4.24 25.58
C PRO A 18 -23.60 -3.89 25.04
N PRO A 19 -23.92 -4.27 23.79
CA PRO A 19 -25.16 -3.86 23.13
C PRO A 19 -26.42 -4.54 23.69
N ASN A 20 -27.49 -3.75 23.76
CA ASN A 20 -28.80 -4.05 24.34
C ASN A 20 -29.66 -4.94 23.39
N PRO A 21 -30.23 -6.08 23.84
CA PRO A 21 -30.93 -7.05 22.98
C PRO A 21 -32.36 -6.67 22.54
N TYR A 22 -32.83 -5.46 22.85
CA TYR A 22 -34.17 -5.00 22.44
C TYR A 22 -34.09 -3.74 21.57
N SER A 23 -34.03 -3.92 20.25
CA SER A 23 -34.32 -2.86 19.28
C SER A 23 -35.32 -3.38 18.23
N PRO A 24 -36.46 -2.71 18.01
CA PRO A 24 -37.40 -3.11 16.97
C PRO A 24 -36.85 -2.79 15.56
N ALA A 25 -37.10 -3.68 14.60
CA ALA A 25 -36.66 -3.51 13.22
C ALA A 25 -37.29 -2.25 12.56
N PRO A 26 -36.54 -1.50 11.73
CA PRO A 26 -37.05 -0.25 11.15
C PRO A 26 -38.16 -0.52 10.12
N ALA A 27 -39.22 0.31 10.18
CA ALA A 27 -40.35 0.28 9.25
C ALA A 27 -39.91 0.52 7.79
N ARG A 28 -40.45 -0.29 6.86
CA ARG A 28 -40.15 -0.20 5.42
C ARG A 28 -40.67 1.12 4.84
N ARG A 29 -39.80 1.90 4.20
CA ARG A 29 -40.18 3.15 3.52
C ARG A 29 -40.97 2.83 2.22
N TRP A 30 -42.11 3.50 1.99
CA TRP A 30 -43.08 3.23 0.90
C TRP A 30 -42.44 3.12 -0.49
N TRP A 31 -41.47 3.96 -0.83
CA TRP A 31 -40.78 3.95 -2.14
C TRP A 31 -39.94 2.70 -2.45
N HIS A 32 -39.81 1.75 -1.52
CA HIS A 32 -39.21 0.43 -1.77
C HIS A 32 -40.25 -0.67 -2.05
N HIS A 33 -41.51 -0.31 -2.32
CA HIS A 33 -42.50 -1.30 -2.72
C HIS A 33 -42.15 -1.95 -4.06
N PRO A 34 -42.18 -3.29 -4.17
CA PRO A 34 -41.76 -4.01 -5.37
C PRO A 34 -42.56 -3.62 -6.62
N ALA A 35 -43.83 -3.22 -6.47
CA ALA A 35 -44.65 -2.73 -7.58
C ALA A 35 -44.13 -1.40 -8.20
N LEU A 36 -43.58 -0.49 -7.39
CA LEU A 36 -43.02 0.78 -7.87
C LEU A 36 -41.70 0.58 -8.62
N VAL A 37 -40.86 -0.35 -8.14
CA VAL A 37 -39.58 -0.68 -8.78
C VAL A 37 -39.81 -1.36 -10.14
N ILE A 38 -40.81 -2.24 -10.24
CA ILE A 38 -41.19 -2.90 -11.50
C ILE A 38 -41.74 -1.89 -12.51
N ALA A 39 -42.61 -0.97 -12.08
CA ALA A 39 -43.13 0.08 -12.97
C ALA A 39 -42.01 1.00 -13.50
N ALA A 40 -41.04 1.36 -12.67
CA ALA A 40 -39.89 2.17 -13.07
C ALA A 40 -38.95 1.45 -14.05
N LEU A 41 -38.76 0.13 -13.92
CA LEU A 41 -37.97 -0.67 -14.87
C LEU A 41 -38.61 -0.76 -16.26
N VAL A 42 -39.94 -0.72 -16.35
CA VAL A 42 -40.68 -0.76 -17.62
C VAL A 42 -40.71 0.61 -18.31
N VAL A 43 -40.82 1.71 -17.55
CA VAL A 43 -40.99 3.07 -18.11
C VAL A 43 -39.68 3.83 -18.27
N PHE A 44 -38.71 3.64 -17.36
CA PHE A 44 -37.42 4.32 -17.39
C PHE A 44 -36.30 3.38 -16.86
N PRO A 45 -35.81 2.46 -17.71
CA PRO A 45 -34.90 1.39 -17.31
C PRO A 45 -33.65 1.86 -16.54
N PRO A 46 -32.97 2.98 -16.87
CA PRO A 46 -31.80 3.44 -16.11
C PRO A 46 -32.14 3.78 -14.65
N GLY A 47 -33.29 4.43 -14.42
CA GLY A 47 -33.77 4.77 -13.07
C GLY A 47 -34.30 3.55 -12.31
N GLY A 48 -34.94 2.61 -13.00
CA GLY A 48 -35.40 1.35 -12.43
C GLY A 48 -34.24 0.46 -11.94
N ILE A 49 -33.12 0.44 -12.67
CA ILE A 49 -31.91 -0.30 -12.29
C ILE A 49 -31.27 0.32 -11.03
N ALA A 50 -31.13 1.65 -10.95
CA ALA A 50 -30.62 2.32 -9.76
C ALA A 50 -31.47 2.03 -8.50
N LEU A 51 -32.80 1.99 -8.65
CA LEU A 51 -33.73 1.62 -7.58
C LEU A 51 -33.68 0.12 -7.22
N ALA A 52 -33.44 -0.76 -8.18
CA ALA A 52 -33.27 -2.19 -7.92
C ALA A 52 -31.97 -2.50 -7.14
N TRP A 53 -30.91 -1.73 -7.37
CA TRP A 53 -29.63 -1.87 -6.67
C TRP A 53 -29.62 -1.29 -5.26
N THR A 54 -30.53 -0.36 -4.95
CA THR A 54 -30.76 0.14 -3.58
C THR A 54 -31.79 -0.70 -2.80
N SER A 55 -32.43 -1.69 -3.44
CA SER A 55 -33.42 -2.58 -2.82
C SER A 55 -32.82 -3.91 -2.32
N ARG A 56 -33.37 -4.47 -1.23
CA ARG A 56 -32.94 -5.74 -0.61
C ARG A 56 -33.42 -6.99 -1.37
N TRP A 57 -33.50 -6.94 -2.70
CA TRP A 57 -33.89 -8.11 -3.51
C TRP A 57 -32.80 -9.19 -3.50
N GLY A 58 -33.25 -10.45 -3.44
CA GLY A 58 -32.37 -11.62 -3.48
C GLY A 58 -31.66 -11.73 -4.83
N LYS A 59 -30.47 -12.34 -4.83
CA LYS A 59 -29.59 -12.43 -6.02
C LYS A 59 -30.31 -12.93 -7.28
N GLY A 60 -31.24 -13.88 -7.16
CA GLY A 60 -32.03 -14.39 -8.28
C GLY A 60 -32.98 -13.37 -8.91
N GLN A 61 -33.62 -12.49 -8.12
CA GLN A 61 -34.54 -11.47 -8.64
C GLN A 61 -33.80 -10.34 -9.37
N LYS A 62 -32.55 -10.05 -8.97
CA LYS A 62 -31.69 -9.07 -9.65
C LYS A 62 -31.25 -9.55 -11.04
N ILE A 63 -31.01 -10.85 -11.20
CA ILE A 63 -30.63 -11.47 -12.49
C ILE A 63 -31.81 -11.48 -13.46
N VAL A 64 -33.03 -11.78 -13.00
CA VAL A 64 -34.23 -11.73 -13.85
C VAL A 64 -34.50 -10.30 -14.36
N ALA A 65 -34.28 -9.28 -13.52
CA ALA A 65 -34.45 -7.88 -13.91
C ALA A 65 -33.44 -7.41 -14.97
N THR A 66 -32.18 -7.86 -14.91
CA THR A 66 -31.18 -7.52 -15.93
C THR A 66 -31.42 -8.26 -17.26
N VAL A 67 -31.90 -9.51 -17.21
CA VAL A 67 -32.25 -10.27 -18.43
C VAL A 67 -33.45 -9.67 -19.15
N LEU A 68 -34.49 -9.25 -18.42
CA LEU A 68 -35.66 -8.58 -19.02
C LEU A 68 -35.31 -7.18 -19.58
N ALA A 69 -34.38 -6.45 -18.96
CA ALA A 69 -33.90 -5.17 -19.47
C ALA A 69 -33.04 -5.32 -20.73
N GLY A 70 -32.26 -6.41 -20.83
CA GLY A 70 -31.47 -6.74 -22.03
C GLY A 70 -32.33 -7.05 -23.25
N LEU A 71 -33.53 -7.59 -23.06
CA LEU A 71 -34.49 -7.89 -24.13
C LEU A 71 -35.10 -6.64 -24.79
N TRP A 72 -35.01 -5.46 -24.16
CA TRP A 72 -35.45 -4.19 -24.76
C TRP A 72 -34.42 -3.60 -25.74
N PHE A 73 -33.13 -3.91 -25.54
CA PHE A 73 -32.03 -3.45 -26.40
C PHE A 73 -31.88 -4.25 -27.71
N LEU A 74 -32.55 -5.39 -27.84
CA LEU A 74 -32.46 -6.27 -29.01
C LEU A 74 -33.57 -6.05 -30.07
N VAL A 75 -34.53 -5.16 -29.83
CA VAL A 75 -35.67 -4.95 -30.76
C VAL A 75 -35.38 -4.03 -31.96
N PRO A 76 -34.43 -3.07 -31.96
CA PRO A 76 -34.17 -2.28 -33.17
C PRO A 76 -33.10 -2.86 -34.11
N LEU A 77 -32.62 -4.10 -33.89
CA LEU A 77 -31.55 -4.72 -34.70
C LEU A 77 -32.03 -5.85 -35.64
N LEU A 78 -33.32 -5.83 -36.01
CA LEU A 78 -33.88 -6.77 -36.99
C LEU A 78 -34.61 -6.01 -38.12
N SER A 79 -33.91 -5.12 -38.81
CA SER A 79 -34.34 -4.58 -40.10
C SER A 79 -33.12 -4.08 -40.87
N ASP A 80 -32.55 -4.95 -41.72
CA ASP A 80 -32.20 -4.60 -43.10
C ASP A 80 -31.79 -5.88 -43.88
N PRO A 81 -32.30 -6.10 -45.11
CA PRO A 81 -31.90 -7.20 -45.98
C PRO A 81 -30.65 -6.86 -46.83
N PRO A 82 -29.95 -7.87 -47.38
CA PRO A 82 -28.59 -7.73 -47.89
C PRO A 82 -28.47 -7.18 -49.33
N GLU A 83 -27.31 -6.59 -49.60
CA GLU A 83 -26.80 -6.11 -50.89
C GLU A 83 -26.95 -7.10 -52.05
N LYS A 84 -27.18 -6.56 -53.25
CA LYS A 84 -26.79 -7.18 -54.51
C LYS A 84 -25.73 -6.32 -55.19
N ALA A 85 -24.54 -6.89 -55.32
CA ALA A 85 -23.56 -6.51 -56.33
C ALA A 85 -23.98 -7.11 -57.68
N GLU A 86 -23.83 -6.34 -58.76
CA GLU A 86 -23.53 -6.87 -60.10
C GLU A 86 -22.95 -5.77 -60.99
N ALA A 87 -21.89 -6.15 -61.71
CA ALA A 87 -21.17 -5.37 -62.70
C ALA A 87 -21.89 -5.42 -64.06
N ASP A 88 -21.67 -4.45 -64.96
CA ASP A 88 -21.06 -4.68 -66.29
C ASP A 88 -21.05 -3.45 -67.25
N ALA A 89 -20.02 -3.46 -68.13
CA ALA A 89 -19.94 -2.93 -69.51
C ALA A 89 -19.75 -1.41 -69.84
N LYS A 90 -18.48 -0.94 -69.91
CA LYS A 90 -17.61 -0.60 -71.10
C LYS A 90 -18.18 0.31 -72.27
N PRO A 91 -17.34 0.99 -73.13
CA PRO A 91 -16.39 2.12 -72.98
C PRO A 91 -16.52 3.26 -74.05
N LYS A 92 -15.59 4.26 -74.03
CA LYS A 92 -15.05 5.17 -75.10
C LYS A 92 -15.42 6.67 -74.98
N PRO A 93 -14.68 7.62 -75.64
CA PRO A 93 -13.23 7.92 -75.53
C PRO A 93 -12.94 9.46 -75.51
N VAL A 94 -11.66 9.86 -75.39
CA VAL A 94 -11.05 11.20 -75.65
C VAL A 94 -11.57 12.40 -74.83
N ASP A 95 -10.77 13.29 -74.24
CA ASP A 95 -9.68 14.06 -74.83
C ASP A 95 -8.62 14.46 -73.79
N SER A 96 -7.37 14.47 -74.25
CA SER A 96 -6.26 15.14 -73.59
C SER A 96 -6.39 16.65 -73.78
N ARG A 97 -6.42 17.42 -72.69
CA ARG A 97 -5.93 18.81 -72.70
C ARG A 97 -5.08 19.09 -71.47
N SER A 98 -3.78 19.11 -71.73
CA SER A 98 -2.78 19.84 -70.97
C SER A 98 -3.15 21.32 -70.93
N ALA A 99 -3.27 21.92 -69.74
CA ALA A 99 -3.12 23.36 -69.57
C ALA A 99 -2.78 23.73 -68.12
N SER A 100 -1.57 24.25 -68.00
CA SER A 100 -1.21 25.40 -67.18
C SER A 100 -1.13 25.23 -65.66
N ALA A 101 0.12 25.08 -65.22
CA ALA A 101 0.58 25.46 -63.89
C ALA A 101 0.07 26.86 -63.53
N SER A 102 -0.58 26.95 -62.38
CA SER A 102 -0.86 28.17 -61.63
C SER A 102 -0.17 28.02 -60.28
N PRO A 103 0.41 29.10 -59.73
CA PRO A 103 1.40 29.01 -58.66
C PRO A 103 0.82 28.39 -57.40
N THR A 104 1.57 27.43 -56.88
CA THR A 104 1.47 26.83 -55.56
C THR A 104 1.10 27.90 -54.53
N PRO A 105 -0.03 27.81 -53.80
CA PRO A 105 -0.11 28.51 -52.54
C PRO A 105 1.02 27.91 -51.69
N THR A 106 1.95 28.77 -51.25
CA THR A 106 2.93 28.48 -50.20
C THR A 106 2.31 27.49 -49.22
N PRO A 107 2.95 26.34 -48.90
CA PRO A 107 2.43 25.50 -47.84
C PRO A 107 2.37 26.36 -46.58
N THR A 108 1.16 26.76 -46.19
CA THR A 108 0.85 27.09 -44.82
C THR A 108 1.50 25.99 -43.98
N PRO A 109 2.32 26.31 -42.97
CA PRO A 109 2.98 25.28 -42.19
C PRO A 109 1.92 24.28 -41.73
N SER A 110 2.13 23.00 -42.13
CA SER A 110 1.39 21.87 -41.61
C SER A 110 1.24 22.02 -40.09
N PRO A 111 0.10 21.62 -39.51
CA PRO A 111 -0.19 21.89 -38.11
C PRO A 111 1.00 21.43 -37.26
N SER A 112 1.53 22.38 -36.51
CA SER A 112 2.57 22.21 -35.50
C SER A 112 2.49 20.82 -34.88
N GLU A 113 3.54 20.04 -35.05
CA GLU A 113 3.72 18.78 -34.33
C GLU A 113 3.42 19.02 -32.84
N ALA A 114 2.67 18.10 -32.22
CA ALA A 114 2.23 18.27 -30.84
C ALA A 114 3.46 18.42 -29.92
N PRO A 115 3.47 19.37 -28.97
CA PRO A 115 4.59 19.49 -28.04
C PRO A 115 4.81 18.20 -27.26
N ASN A 116 6.08 17.87 -26.96
CA ASN A 116 6.44 16.68 -26.21
C ASN A 116 6.37 16.93 -24.69
N TYR A 117 5.57 16.13 -23.98
CA TYR A 117 5.38 16.19 -22.54
C TYR A 117 6.08 15.05 -21.76
N VAL A 118 6.83 14.18 -22.44
CA VAL A 118 7.57 13.08 -21.79
C VAL A 118 8.53 13.62 -20.71
N GLY A 119 8.52 12.97 -19.55
CA GLY A 119 9.27 13.34 -18.36
C GLY A 119 8.57 14.36 -17.45
N GLN A 120 7.47 14.98 -17.89
CA GLN A 120 6.72 15.92 -17.07
C GLN A 120 5.74 15.22 -16.13
N ASN A 121 5.35 15.93 -15.06
CA ASN A 121 4.25 15.50 -14.21
C ASN A 121 2.91 15.51 -14.99
N LEU A 122 2.06 14.51 -14.77
CA LEU A 122 0.85 14.31 -15.56
C LEU A 122 -0.13 15.48 -15.48
N LYS A 123 -0.34 16.05 -14.29
CA LYS A 123 -1.23 17.20 -14.11
C LYS A 123 -0.74 18.43 -14.88
N GLN A 124 0.57 18.68 -14.83
CA GLN A 124 1.20 19.77 -15.55
C GLN A 124 1.14 19.55 -17.06
N ALA A 125 1.41 18.33 -17.51
CA ALA A 125 1.35 17.94 -18.92
C ALA A 125 -0.06 18.11 -19.51
N LYS A 126 -1.11 17.63 -18.81
CA LYS A 126 -2.51 17.80 -19.23
C LYS A 126 -2.89 19.28 -19.33
N ALA A 127 -2.51 20.09 -18.33
CA ALA A 127 -2.80 21.52 -18.34
C ALA A 127 -2.07 22.27 -19.48
N ALA A 128 -0.82 21.91 -19.74
CA ALA A 128 -0.02 22.49 -20.82
C ALA A 128 -0.57 22.09 -22.20
N ALA A 129 -0.93 20.82 -22.40
CA ALA A 129 -1.57 20.32 -23.62
C ALA A 129 -2.88 21.05 -23.93
N TYR A 130 -3.73 21.24 -22.91
CA TYR A 130 -4.99 21.96 -23.06
C TYR A 130 -4.77 23.42 -23.51
N LYS A 131 -3.77 24.10 -22.95
CA LYS A 131 -3.44 25.49 -23.30
C LYS A 131 -3.07 25.67 -24.77
N VAL A 132 -2.53 24.63 -25.40
CA VAL A 132 -2.15 24.64 -26.83
C VAL A 132 -3.16 23.92 -27.73
N GLY A 133 -4.36 23.63 -27.22
CA GLY A 133 -5.48 23.12 -28.02
C GLY A 133 -5.53 21.59 -28.19
N TYR A 134 -4.89 20.84 -27.30
CA TYR A 134 -4.96 19.37 -27.26
C TYR A 134 -5.74 18.90 -26.04
N ALA A 135 -6.63 17.93 -26.23
CA ALA A 135 -7.11 17.13 -25.12
C ALA A 135 -6.06 16.08 -24.74
N ALA A 136 -6.10 15.59 -23.50
CA ALA A 136 -5.19 14.54 -23.06
C ALA A 136 -5.95 13.47 -22.27
N VAL A 137 -5.70 12.21 -22.62
CA VAL A 137 -6.07 11.02 -21.85
C VAL A 137 -4.79 10.39 -21.30
N SER A 138 -4.94 9.48 -20.34
CA SER A 138 -3.79 8.81 -19.74
C SER A 138 -4.13 7.39 -19.33
N HIS A 139 -3.11 6.51 -19.36
CA HIS A 139 -3.17 5.13 -18.93
C HIS A 139 -1.86 4.74 -18.23
N ASP A 140 -1.88 3.70 -17.38
CA ASP A 140 -0.65 3.19 -16.79
C ASP A 140 0.21 2.56 -17.88
N ALA A 141 1.45 3.02 -18.00
CA ALA A 141 2.37 2.55 -19.00
C ALA A 141 3.02 1.20 -18.67
N SER A 142 2.78 0.68 -17.47
CA SER A 142 3.27 -0.63 -17.03
C SER A 142 2.28 -1.74 -17.32
N ASP A 143 2.75 -2.98 -17.21
CA ASP A 143 1.92 -4.19 -17.30
C ASP A 143 0.94 -4.39 -16.12
N ALA A 144 0.97 -3.49 -15.13
CA ALA A 144 0.13 -3.55 -13.95
C ALA A 144 -1.26 -2.90 -14.13
N ASP A 145 -1.46 -2.08 -15.16
CA ASP A 145 -2.72 -1.37 -15.44
C ASP A 145 -3.29 -0.63 -14.20
N ALA A 146 -2.43 0.02 -13.40
CA ALA A 146 -2.84 0.62 -12.14
C ALA A 146 -3.76 1.85 -12.34
N GLY A 147 -4.80 1.91 -11.50
CA GLY A 147 -5.77 3.01 -11.52
C GLY A 147 -5.14 4.35 -11.13
N GLN A 148 -5.45 5.39 -11.92
CA GLN A 148 -4.98 6.76 -11.70
C GLN A 148 -5.98 7.54 -10.83
N GLY A 149 -5.68 7.66 -9.54
CA GLY A 149 -6.53 8.39 -8.58
C GLY A 149 -6.18 9.88 -8.42
N ASP A 150 -4.91 10.25 -8.60
CA ASP A 150 -4.40 11.61 -8.41
C ASP A 150 -3.26 11.87 -9.39
N ASP A 151 -3.50 12.74 -10.38
CA ASP A 151 -2.56 13.09 -11.46
C ASP A 151 -1.23 13.70 -10.92
N ASP A 152 -1.21 14.24 -9.70
CA ASP A 152 0.02 14.80 -9.12
C ASP A 152 1.10 13.74 -8.85
N ASN A 153 0.71 12.46 -8.71
CA ASN A 153 1.64 11.36 -8.39
C ASN A 153 2.14 10.59 -9.62
N TRP A 154 1.89 11.09 -10.82
CA TRP A 154 2.22 10.42 -12.08
C TRP A 154 3.13 11.27 -12.96
N LYS A 155 3.97 10.58 -13.73
CA LYS A 155 4.91 11.15 -14.70
C LYS A 155 4.67 10.52 -16.07
N VAL A 156 4.69 11.36 -17.11
CA VAL A 156 4.54 10.93 -18.51
C VAL A 156 5.81 10.22 -18.98
N CYS A 157 5.68 8.98 -19.44
CA CYS A 157 6.76 8.20 -20.04
C CYS A 157 6.64 8.13 -21.56
N PHE A 158 5.41 8.03 -22.05
CA PHE A 158 5.11 7.95 -23.47
C PHE A 158 4.03 8.95 -23.84
N GLN A 159 4.11 9.43 -25.08
CA GLN A 159 3.11 10.28 -25.66
C GLN A 159 2.84 9.81 -27.08
N THR A 160 1.59 9.48 -27.36
CA THR A 160 1.15 9.13 -28.70
C THR A 160 -0.09 9.97 -29.08
N PRO A 161 -0.32 10.24 -30.37
CA PRO A 161 -1.60 10.78 -30.82
C PRO A 161 -2.69 9.73 -30.55
N ALA A 162 -3.69 10.07 -29.75
CA ALA A 162 -4.83 9.18 -29.55
C ALA A 162 -5.66 9.14 -30.84
N GLY A 163 -5.98 7.93 -31.32
CA GLY A 163 -6.81 7.76 -32.53
C GLY A 163 -8.25 8.28 -32.39
N LYS A 164 -8.67 8.68 -31.18
CA LYS A 164 -10.00 9.22 -30.88
C LYS A 164 -9.88 10.70 -30.51
N LYS A 165 -10.73 11.56 -31.11
CA LYS A 165 -10.82 12.98 -30.76
C LYS A 165 -11.77 13.20 -29.59
N ALA A 166 -11.41 14.08 -28.67
CA ALA A 166 -12.32 14.60 -27.65
C ALA A 166 -12.99 15.87 -28.18
N GLY A 167 -14.16 15.71 -28.81
CA GLY A 167 -14.83 16.81 -29.50
C GLY A 167 -14.05 17.25 -30.74
N THR A 168 -13.69 18.53 -30.81
CA THR A 168 -12.95 19.12 -31.93
C THR A 168 -11.43 19.12 -31.75
N MET A 169 -10.93 18.92 -30.53
CA MET A 169 -9.50 18.92 -30.26
C MET A 169 -8.87 17.57 -30.60
N PRO A 170 -7.68 17.55 -31.23
CA PRO A 170 -6.86 16.34 -31.24
C PRO A 170 -6.54 15.91 -29.81
N THR A 171 -6.46 14.59 -29.59
CA THR A 171 -6.21 14.03 -28.27
C THR A 171 -4.83 13.40 -28.22
N LEU A 172 -4.09 13.66 -27.16
CA LEU A 172 -2.86 12.95 -26.81
C LEU A 172 -3.19 11.85 -25.82
N ASP A 173 -2.55 10.70 -25.98
CA ASP A 173 -2.55 9.63 -24.99
C ASP A 173 -1.20 9.60 -24.28
N PHE A 174 -1.25 9.71 -22.95
CA PHE A 174 -0.08 9.69 -22.09
C PHE A 174 0.00 8.33 -21.37
N GLY A 175 1.00 7.54 -21.76
CA GLY A 175 1.44 6.40 -20.96
C GLY A 175 2.23 6.93 -19.76
N VAL A 176 1.77 6.66 -18.54
CA VAL A 176 2.31 7.23 -17.30
C VAL A 176 2.70 6.17 -16.29
N VAL A 177 3.69 6.46 -15.46
CA VAL A 177 4.05 5.67 -14.28
C VAL A 177 4.04 6.56 -13.04
N ARG A 178 4.18 5.99 -11.83
CA ARG A 178 4.34 6.82 -10.63
C ARG A 178 5.59 7.69 -10.78
N THR A 179 5.56 8.89 -10.22
CA THR A 179 6.63 9.89 -10.40
C THR A 179 8.05 9.34 -10.17
N GLU A 180 8.19 8.41 -9.22
CA GLU A 180 9.46 7.84 -8.79
C GLU A 180 9.87 6.56 -9.48
N ASP A 181 8.96 5.95 -10.25
CA ASP A 181 9.25 4.74 -10.97
C ASP A 181 9.98 5.06 -12.28
N PRO A 182 10.92 4.20 -12.71
CA PRO A 182 11.52 4.34 -14.02
C PRO A 182 10.48 4.06 -15.10
N CYS A 183 10.61 4.76 -16.23
CA CYS A 183 9.78 4.45 -17.39
C CYS A 183 10.15 3.07 -17.93
N PRO A 184 9.17 2.23 -18.30
CA PRO A 184 9.46 0.98 -18.98
C PRO A 184 10.08 1.25 -20.36
N THR A 185 10.63 0.21 -20.98
CA THR A 185 11.27 0.35 -22.30
C THR A 185 10.23 0.64 -23.36
N LYS A 186 9.02 0.09 -23.21
CA LYS A 186 7.85 0.34 -24.04
C LYS A 186 6.59 0.40 -23.20
N ASP A 187 5.56 0.99 -23.80
CA ASP A 187 4.23 1.06 -23.22
C ASP A 187 3.64 -0.35 -23.04
N GLY A 188 3.11 -0.63 -21.86
CA GLY A 188 2.60 -1.92 -21.42
C GLY A 188 3.68 -2.96 -21.04
N GLU A 189 4.97 -2.61 -21.01
CA GLU A 189 6.03 -3.50 -20.51
C GLU A 189 6.27 -3.31 -18.99
N PRO A 190 6.81 -4.31 -18.29
CA PRO A 190 7.10 -4.20 -16.85
C PRO A 190 8.10 -3.08 -16.53
N ILE A 191 7.90 -2.42 -15.39
CA ILE A 191 8.81 -1.38 -14.90
C ILE A 191 10.19 -1.99 -14.58
N PRO A 192 11.30 -1.42 -15.10
CA PRO A 192 12.65 -1.95 -14.93
C PRO A 192 13.24 -1.54 -13.58
N TYR A 193 12.66 -2.05 -12.49
CA TYR A 193 13.20 -1.85 -11.15
C TYR A 193 14.60 -2.48 -11.01
N PRO A 194 15.51 -1.83 -10.26
CA PRO A 194 16.84 -2.37 -10.04
C PRO A 194 16.79 -3.59 -9.11
N ASN A 195 17.76 -4.49 -9.30
CA ASN A 195 17.96 -5.61 -8.38
C ASN A 195 18.90 -5.20 -7.24
N MET A 196 18.66 -5.75 -6.05
CA MET A 196 19.49 -5.53 -4.89
C MET A 196 20.88 -6.16 -5.08
N PRO A 197 21.97 -5.39 -4.97
CA PRO A 197 23.33 -5.94 -5.02
C PRO A 197 23.61 -6.88 -3.85
N LYS A 198 24.53 -7.82 -4.07
CA LYS A 198 25.08 -8.64 -2.99
C LYS A 198 26.11 -7.83 -2.21
N VAL A 199 25.76 -7.47 -0.97
CA VAL A 199 26.62 -6.76 -0.02
C VAL A 199 27.03 -7.61 1.18
N ALA A 200 26.39 -8.76 1.40
CA ALA A 200 26.82 -9.73 2.39
C ALA A 200 28.27 -10.19 2.15
N GLY A 201 29.10 -10.13 3.19
CA GLY A 201 30.54 -10.39 3.19
C GLY A 201 31.41 -9.14 3.00
N GLN A 202 30.83 -7.98 2.70
CA GLN A 202 31.54 -6.71 2.62
C GLN A 202 31.58 -5.99 3.99
N THR A 203 32.42 -4.98 4.12
CA THR A 203 32.33 -4.03 5.24
C THR A 203 31.08 -3.15 5.09
N PHE A 204 30.54 -2.65 6.20
CA PHE A 204 29.35 -1.80 6.17
C PHE A 204 29.57 -0.52 5.33
N ALA A 205 30.76 0.09 5.38
CA ALA A 205 31.09 1.23 4.55
C ALA A 205 31.01 0.90 3.04
N THR A 206 31.62 -0.22 2.63
CA THR A 206 31.62 -0.66 1.22
C THR A 206 30.21 -1.06 0.76
N ALA A 207 29.46 -1.74 1.63
CA ALA A 207 28.07 -2.08 1.40
C ALA A 207 27.21 -0.83 1.20
N SER A 208 27.36 0.16 2.09
CA SER A 208 26.66 1.43 2.00
C SER A 208 26.95 2.17 0.70
N ASP A 209 28.22 2.23 0.29
CA ASP A 209 28.63 2.82 -1.00
C ASP A 209 28.01 2.09 -2.19
N THR A 210 27.95 0.77 -2.14
CA THR A 210 27.34 -0.08 -3.18
C THR A 210 25.83 0.17 -3.31
N LEU A 211 25.14 0.46 -2.20
CA LEU A 211 23.69 0.67 -2.18
C LEU A 211 23.27 2.12 -2.51
N LYS A 212 24.18 3.10 -2.45
CA LYS A 212 23.88 4.52 -2.76
C LYS A 212 23.17 4.74 -4.10
N PRO A 213 23.56 4.11 -5.22
CA PRO A 213 22.91 4.33 -6.52
C PRO A 213 21.46 3.88 -6.58
N LEU A 214 21.01 3.02 -5.66
CA LEU A 214 19.61 2.59 -5.60
C LEU A 214 18.68 3.65 -5.03
N HIS A 215 19.21 4.71 -4.39
CA HIS A 215 18.41 5.77 -3.76
C HIS A 215 17.35 5.23 -2.79
N LEU A 216 17.74 4.26 -1.97
CA LEU A 216 16.90 3.69 -0.92
C LEU A 216 16.46 4.76 0.09
N ARG A 217 15.31 4.58 0.75
CA ARG A 217 14.83 5.46 1.82
C ARG A 217 15.87 5.61 2.94
N ARG A 218 16.41 4.47 3.38
CA ARG A 218 17.38 4.37 4.47
C ARG A 218 18.12 3.02 4.40
N ILE A 219 19.33 3.00 4.93
CA ILE A 219 20.08 1.80 5.25
C ILE A 219 20.18 1.74 6.77
N GLU A 220 19.61 0.71 7.39
CA GLU A 220 19.62 0.50 8.83
C GLU A 220 20.56 -0.64 9.19
N THR A 221 21.34 -0.42 10.24
CA THR A 221 22.28 -1.41 10.78
C THR A 221 21.69 -2.10 11.98
N GLN A 222 21.83 -3.41 12.02
CA GLN A 222 21.47 -4.25 13.16
C GLN A 222 22.65 -5.16 13.51
N SER A 223 22.72 -5.60 14.77
CA SER A 223 23.68 -6.63 15.13
C SER A 223 23.24 -7.96 14.53
N ALA A 224 24.18 -8.76 14.02
CA ALA A 224 23.92 -10.15 13.66
C ALA A 224 23.65 -11.04 14.90
N TYR A 225 23.99 -10.54 16.09
CA TYR A 225 23.86 -11.22 17.36
C TYR A 225 22.92 -10.49 18.32
N THR A 226 22.17 -11.23 19.15
CA THR A 226 21.19 -10.66 20.09
C THR A 226 21.82 -10.03 21.34
N ASP A 227 23.00 -10.49 21.74
CA ASP A 227 23.74 -10.07 22.93
C ASP A 227 24.84 -9.05 22.64
N VAL A 228 24.99 -8.63 21.38
CA VAL A 228 26.00 -7.64 20.97
C VAL A 228 25.30 -6.32 20.65
N SER A 229 25.66 -5.28 21.41
CA SER A 229 25.22 -3.91 21.15
C SER A 229 26.06 -3.27 20.04
N LEU A 230 25.41 -2.52 19.15
CA LEU A 230 26.12 -1.80 18.10
C LEU A 230 26.80 -0.52 18.66
N PRO A 231 28.08 -0.27 18.33
CA PRO A 231 28.73 1.01 18.60
C PRO A 231 28.17 2.13 17.71
N ALA A 232 28.59 3.37 17.98
CA ALA A 232 28.14 4.54 17.21
C ALA A 232 28.58 4.54 15.74
N SER A 233 29.69 3.86 15.41
CA SER A 233 30.15 3.63 14.04
C SER A 233 30.50 2.15 13.87
N VAL A 234 30.07 1.58 12.75
CA VAL A 234 30.23 0.16 12.39
C VAL A 234 30.83 0.02 11.00
N ASP A 235 31.53 1.05 10.51
CA ASP A 235 31.98 1.15 9.11
C ASP A 235 32.90 0.01 8.67
N ASP A 236 33.70 -0.52 9.60
CA ASP A 236 34.62 -1.65 9.44
C ASP A 236 33.98 -3.01 9.77
N TRP A 237 32.75 -3.04 10.27
CA TRP A 237 32.04 -4.27 10.60
C TRP A 237 31.60 -5.00 9.32
N THR A 238 31.62 -6.33 9.37
CA THR A 238 31.26 -7.17 8.21
C THR A 238 29.75 -7.40 8.17
N VAL A 239 29.13 -7.20 7.00
CA VAL A 239 27.72 -7.53 6.76
C VAL A 239 27.55 -9.04 6.66
N CYS A 240 26.76 -9.63 7.54
CA CYS A 240 26.44 -11.05 7.55
C CYS A 240 25.14 -11.36 6.81
N PHE A 241 24.12 -10.54 7.04
CA PHE A 241 22.81 -10.70 6.39
C PHE A 241 22.35 -9.37 5.83
N GLN A 242 21.64 -9.45 4.71
CA GLN A 242 21.05 -8.29 4.04
C GLN A 242 19.58 -8.56 3.76
N GLU A 243 18.78 -7.52 3.87
CA GLU A 243 17.39 -7.48 3.45
C GLU A 243 17.13 -6.13 2.77
N PRO A 244 16.51 -6.05 1.58
CA PRO A 244 16.19 -7.12 0.64
C PRO A 244 17.34 -8.09 0.28
N GLU A 245 17.00 -9.29 -0.17
CA GLU A 245 17.98 -10.32 -0.52
C GLU A 245 18.74 -9.96 -1.80
N ALA A 246 19.95 -10.51 -1.96
CA ALA A 246 20.74 -10.28 -3.17
C ALA A 246 20.00 -10.80 -4.41
N GLY A 247 19.86 -9.95 -5.43
CA GLY A 247 19.11 -10.25 -6.65
C GLY A 247 17.61 -9.99 -6.56
N GLU A 248 17.08 -9.69 -5.38
CA GLU A 248 15.67 -9.31 -5.22
C GLU A 248 15.40 -7.97 -5.90
N ARG A 249 14.24 -7.87 -6.56
CA ARG A 249 13.83 -6.64 -7.26
C ARG A 249 13.34 -5.61 -6.25
N VAL A 250 13.99 -4.44 -6.21
CA VAL A 250 13.64 -3.34 -5.31
C VAL A 250 12.53 -2.50 -5.93
N GLN A 251 11.29 -2.83 -5.58
CA GLN A 251 10.12 -2.05 -5.97
C GLN A 251 10.03 -0.80 -5.09
N HIS A 252 9.88 0.38 -5.72
CA HIS A 252 9.76 1.68 -5.04
C HIS A 252 10.95 2.04 -4.10
N PRO A 253 12.19 2.16 -4.64
CA PRO A 253 13.40 2.33 -3.84
C PRO A 253 13.33 3.44 -2.79
N LYS A 254 12.70 4.58 -3.12
CA LYS A 254 12.57 5.72 -2.20
C LYS A 254 11.76 5.45 -0.93
N THR A 255 11.03 4.33 -0.89
CA THR A 255 10.28 3.88 0.30
C THR A 255 10.90 2.65 0.95
N THR A 256 11.75 1.93 0.23
CA THR A 256 12.43 0.73 0.72
C THR A 256 13.52 1.06 1.73
N THR A 257 13.58 0.29 2.80
CA THR A 257 14.66 0.33 3.81
C THR A 257 15.48 -0.93 3.66
N ALA A 258 16.80 -0.79 3.54
CA ALA A 258 17.69 -1.95 3.61
C ALA A 258 18.14 -2.19 5.04
N TYR A 259 17.99 -3.41 5.54
CA TYR A 259 18.47 -3.84 6.84
C TYR A 259 19.74 -4.67 6.66
N LEU A 260 20.86 -4.19 7.21
CA LEU A 260 22.14 -4.86 7.16
C LEU A 260 22.50 -5.34 8.57
N LYS A 261 22.56 -6.65 8.76
CA LYS A 261 23.00 -7.25 10.02
C LYS A 261 24.51 -7.45 9.97
N VAL A 262 25.22 -6.83 10.90
CA VAL A 262 26.69 -6.76 10.90
C VAL A 262 27.32 -7.46 12.10
N THR A 263 28.59 -7.83 11.98
CA THR A 263 29.41 -8.35 13.09
C THR A 263 30.76 -7.65 13.17
N ALA A 264 31.31 -7.60 14.39
CA ALA A 264 32.59 -6.97 14.68
C ALA A 264 33.73 -7.62 13.86
N PRO A 265 34.77 -6.85 13.51
CA PRO A 265 35.95 -7.39 12.85
C PRO A 265 36.54 -8.58 13.60
N GLY A 266 36.82 -9.68 12.88
CA GLY A 266 37.38 -10.91 13.46
C GLY A 266 36.34 -11.88 14.04
N THR A 267 35.09 -11.46 14.22
CA THR A 267 33.99 -12.35 14.58
C THR A 267 33.41 -12.99 13.31
N LYS A 268 33.14 -14.30 13.37
CA LYS A 268 32.51 -15.00 12.23
C LYS A 268 31.04 -14.62 12.13
N CYS A 269 30.47 -14.62 10.94
CA CYS A 269 29.03 -14.53 10.81
C CYS A 269 28.34 -15.78 11.38
N PRO A 270 27.22 -15.63 12.11
CA PRO A 270 26.43 -16.78 12.53
C PRO A 270 25.73 -17.42 11.33
N SER A 271 25.30 -18.67 11.46
CA SER A 271 24.55 -19.37 10.40
C SER A 271 23.14 -18.81 10.19
N THR A 272 22.56 -18.26 11.25
CA THR A 272 21.23 -17.64 11.26
C THR A 272 21.31 -16.28 11.95
N PRO A 273 20.48 -15.31 11.52
CA PRO A 273 20.44 -14.01 12.19
C PRO A 273 19.93 -14.15 13.63
N ASP A 274 20.24 -13.16 14.47
CA ASP A 274 19.76 -13.05 15.84
C ASP A 274 20.16 -14.25 16.73
N THR A 275 21.33 -14.82 16.46
CA THR A 275 21.94 -15.85 17.32
C THR A 275 22.61 -15.18 18.52
N GLU A 276 22.74 -15.86 19.65
CA GLU A 276 23.53 -15.37 20.79
C GLU A 276 25.02 -15.70 20.56
N LEU A 277 25.91 -14.70 20.67
CA LEU A 277 27.36 -14.89 20.52
C LEU A 277 27.96 -15.59 21.75
N HIS A 278 27.48 -15.22 22.93
CA HIS A 278 27.92 -15.79 24.21
C HIS A 278 26.75 -16.51 24.89
N PRO A 279 26.35 -17.70 24.41
CA PRO A 279 25.28 -18.45 25.03
C PRO A 279 25.62 -18.73 26.50
N LYS A 280 24.67 -18.42 27.40
CA LYS A 280 24.80 -18.75 28.82
C LYS A 280 25.08 -20.26 28.96
N PRO A 281 26.04 -20.68 29.81
CA PRO A 281 26.26 -22.09 30.09
C PRO A 281 24.91 -22.75 30.43
N ALA A 282 24.59 -23.84 29.71
CA ALA A 282 23.41 -24.62 30.03
C ALA A 282 23.47 -25.01 31.52
N PRO A 283 22.38 -24.86 32.30
CA PRO A 283 22.38 -25.34 33.67
C PRO A 283 22.75 -26.83 33.64
N SER A 284 23.78 -27.19 34.41
CA SER A 284 24.22 -28.58 34.50
C SER A 284 23.04 -29.44 34.99
N PRO A 285 22.85 -30.68 34.50
CA PRO A 285 21.76 -31.55 34.93
C PRO A 285 21.80 -32.01 36.40
N ASP A 286 22.62 -31.40 37.24
CA ASP A 286 22.88 -31.84 38.60
C ASP A 286 22.57 -30.67 39.54
N GLU A 287 21.33 -30.63 40.06
CA GLU A 287 20.97 -30.51 41.48
C GLU A 287 19.45 -30.75 41.58
N ASP A 288 19.12 -31.99 41.91
CA ASP A 288 17.83 -32.41 42.46
C ASP A 288 17.68 -31.77 43.85
N ASP A 289 17.30 -30.49 43.88
CA ASP A 289 16.82 -29.87 45.10
C ASP A 289 15.32 -30.07 45.19
N SER A 290 14.99 -31.16 45.88
CA SER A 290 13.73 -31.42 46.55
C SER A 290 13.19 -30.15 47.24
N TYR A 291 12.25 -29.46 46.60
CA TYR A 291 11.37 -28.53 47.30
C TYR A 291 10.33 -29.34 48.07
N THR A 292 10.65 -29.62 49.33
CA THR A 292 9.67 -29.98 50.35
C THR A 292 8.74 -28.79 50.56
N SER A 293 7.48 -28.97 50.20
CA SER A 293 6.38 -28.08 50.58
C SER A 293 6.12 -28.22 52.07
N ASP A 294 6.54 -27.23 52.87
CA ASP A 294 5.99 -27.02 54.21
C ASP A 294 5.29 -25.67 54.27
N ASP A 295 3.98 -25.79 54.36
CA ASP A 295 3.00 -24.76 54.71
C ASP A 295 3.23 -24.31 56.17
N SER A 296 3.26 -23.00 56.42
CA SER A 296 2.64 -22.41 57.61
C SER A 296 2.60 -20.89 57.55
N SER A 297 1.38 -20.40 57.57
CA SER A 297 0.97 -19.02 57.81
C SER A 297 1.42 -18.49 59.18
N SER A 298 1.70 -17.19 59.29
CA SER A 298 1.26 -16.30 60.39
C SER A 298 1.68 -14.86 60.16
N GLY A 299 0.75 -13.94 60.39
CA GLY A 299 0.85 -12.52 60.04
C GLY A 299 1.61 -11.64 61.03
N GLY A 300 1.56 -10.32 60.77
CA GLY A 300 2.07 -9.30 61.67
C GLY A 300 2.36 -7.99 60.94
N SER A 301 1.38 -7.08 60.94
CA SER A 301 1.55 -5.68 60.58
C SER A 301 2.49 -4.97 61.57
N SER A 302 3.42 -4.14 61.09
CA SER A 302 3.57 -2.77 61.61
C SER A 302 4.54 -1.93 60.80
N SER A 303 4.09 -0.68 60.65
CA SER A 303 4.69 0.53 60.12
C SER A 303 6.14 0.84 60.51
N GLY A 304 6.87 1.38 59.55
CA GLY A 304 8.08 2.18 59.78
C GLY A 304 8.42 2.99 58.53
N SER A 305 7.99 4.26 58.50
CA SER A 305 8.19 5.19 57.39
C SER A 305 9.61 5.78 57.34
N SER A 306 10.00 6.11 56.10
CA SER A 306 10.90 7.18 55.66
C SER A 306 12.41 7.04 55.89
N SER A 307 13.17 6.96 54.79
CA SER A 307 13.87 8.13 54.25
C SER A 307 14.38 7.87 52.83
N SER A 308 14.17 8.88 51.99
CA SER A 308 14.62 9.05 50.61
C SER A 308 16.14 9.11 50.48
N THR A 309 16.72 8.57 49.39
CA THR A 309 17.60 9.28 48.42
C THR A 309 17.91 8.39 47.21
N GLY A 310 17.46 8.82 46.03
CA GLY A 310 18.12 8.81 44.71
C GLY A 310 18.82 7.57 44.14
N GLY A 311 18.34 7.09 42.98
CA GLY A 311 19.14 6.28 42.05
C GLY A 311 18.31 5.45 41.08
N GLY A 312 17.79 6.07 40.01
CA GLY A 312 17.02 5.40 38.97
C GLY A 312 17.85 4.38 38.19
N GLY A 313 17.56 3.10 38.42
CA GLY A 313 17.94 1.99 37.56
C GLY A 313 16.73 1.10 37.41
N SER A 314 16.08 1.14 36.24
CA SER A 314 15.02 0.20 35.89
C SER A 314 15.61 -1.20 35.82
N ALA A 315 15.64 -1.89 36.96
CA ALA A 315 15.85 -3.33 36.99
C ALA A 315 14.78 -3.95 36.10
N SER A 316 15.19 -4.61 35.02
CA SER A 316 14.31 -5.26 34.06
C SER A 316 13.57 -6.38 34.77
N VAL A 317 12.38 -6.10 35.28
CA VAL A 317 11.44 -7.11 35.77
C VAL A 317 11.18 -8.06 34.60
N TYR A 318 11.26 -9.37 34.82
CA TYR A 318 11.01 -10.38 33.79
C TYR A 318 10.06 -11.44 34.34
N TYR A 319 8.96 -11.67 33.63
CA TYR A 319 7.99 -12.72 33.97
C TYR A 319 8.09 -13.87 32.98
N LYS A 320 8.34 -15.09 33.50
CA LYS A 320 8.43 -16.30 32.68
C LYS A 320 7.12 -16.66 31.98
N ASN A 321 5.98 -16.41 32.64
CA ASN A 321 4.64 -16.74 32.14
C ASN A 321 3.57 -15.99 32.92
N CYS A 322 2.31 -16.10 32.49
CA CYS A 322 1.18 -15.44 33.15
C CYS A 322 0.90 -15.90 34.58
N THR A 323 1.32 -17.10 34.96
CA THR A 323 1.25 -17.54 36.37
C THR A 323 2.16 -16.69 37.25
N ALA A 324 3.38 -16.38 36.78
CA ALA A 324 4.30 -15.50 37.49
C ALA A 324 3.78 -14.06 37.58
N VAL A 325 3.17 -13.54 36.50
CA VAL A 325 2.55 -12.20 36.49
C VAL A 325 1.41 -12.11 37.52
N ARG A 326 0.53 -13.12 37.57
CA ARG A 326 -0.60 -13.18 38.53
C ARG A 326 -0.13 -13.36 39.96
N ALA A 327 0.86 -14.22 40.20
CA ALA A 327 1.45 -14.42 41.53
C ALA A 327 2.11 -13.14 42.07
N ALA A 328 2.66 -12.31 41.18
CA ALA A 328 3.20 -10.99 41.50
C ALA A 328 2.12 -9.89 41.64
N GLY A 329 0.85 -10.19 41.40
CA GLY A 329 -0.24 -9.20 41.42
C GLY A 329 -0.18 -8.16 40.29
N ALA A 330 0.58 -8.44 39.22
CA ALA A 330 0.82 -7.53 38.10
C ALA A 330 -0.10 -7.81 36.89
N ALA A 331 -1.06 -8.74 37.02
CA ALA A 331 -1.99 -9.07 35.95
C ALA A 331 -3.28 -8.23 36.08
N PRO A 332 -3.85 -7.70 34.96
CA PRO A 332 -3.30 -7.73 33.60
C PRO A 332 -2.09 -6.81 33.43
N ILE A 333 -1.07 -7.26 32.71
CA ILE A 333 0.18 -6.51 32.48
C ILE A 333 0.14 -5.83 31.11
N HIS A 334 0.34 -4.52 31.05
CA HIS A 334 0.13 -3.75 29.82
C HIS A 334 1.45 -3.49 29.08
N ARG A 335 1.36 -3.29 27.76
CA ARG A 335 2.52 -2.87 26.97
C ARG A 335 3.12 -1.58 27.51
N GLY A 336 4.39 -1.66 27.94
CA GLY A 336 5.12 -0.55 28.55
C GLY A 336 5.30 -0.71 30.07
N ASP A 337 4.56 -1.61 30.70
CA ASP A 337 4.79 -1.96 32.10
C ASP A 337 6.13 -2.71 32.26
N PRO A 338 6.85 -2.50 33.36
CA PRO A 338 8.06 -3.26 33.67
C PRO A 338 7.77 -4.76 33.68
N GLY A 339 8.43 -5.50 32.79
CA GLY A 339 8.25 -6.95 32.63
C GLY A 339 7.15 -7.38 31.68
N TYR A 340 6.48 -6.44 31.00
CA TYR A 340 5.71 -6.80 29.81
C TYR A 340 6.65 -7.39 28.75
N ALA A 341 6.22 -8.50 28.19
CA ALA A 341 6.90 -9.16 27.09
C ALA A 341 5.87 -9.82 26.19
N ARG A 342 6.17 -9.90 24.89
CA ARG A 342 5.21 -10.35 23.87
C ARG A 342 4.69 -11.77 24.12
N HIS A 343 5.46 -12.64 24.80
CA HIS A 343 5.01 -13.99 25.14
C HIS A 343 3.92 -14.05 26.21
N LEU A 344 3.68 -12.94 26.92
CA LEU A 344 2.62 -12.79 27.93
C LEU A 344 1.29 -12.34 27.30
N ASP A 345 1.34 -11.80 26.09
CA ASP A 345 0.24 -11.21 25.32
C ASP A 345 -0.06 -12.12 24.11
N ARG A 346 -0.95 -13.09 24.34
CA ARG A 346 -1.18 -14.22 23.43
C ARG A 346 -1.85 -13.80 22.12
N ASP A 347 -2.83 -12.91 22.20
CA ASP A 347 -3.65 -12.43 21.08
C ASP A 347 -3.09 -11.14 20.47
N GLY A 348 -2.32 -10.40 21.26
CA GLY A 348 -1.42 -9.40 20.76
C GLY A 348 -1.90 -7.97 20.85
N ASP A 349 -2.95 -7.73 21.62
CA ASP A 349 -3.66 -6.47 21.72
C ASP A 349 -2.96 -5.44 22.63
N GLY A 350 -1.91 -5.86 23.34
CA GLY A 350 -1.17 -5.03 24.29
C GLY A 350 -1.53 -5.26 25.75
N VAL A 351 -2.40 -6.23 26.05
CA VAL A 351 -2.79 -6.66 27.40
C VAL A 351 -2.35 -8.10 27.63
N GLY A 352 -1.27 -8.27 28.39
CA GLY A 352 -0.76 -9.57 28.76
C GLY A 352 -1.53 -10.18 29.94
N CYS A 353 -1.74 -11.49 29.87
CA CYS A 353 -2.23 -12.31 30.99
C CYS A 353 -3.62 -11.97 31.54
N GLU A 354 -4.54 -11.59 30.65
CA GLU A 354 -5.99 -11.53 30.90
C GLU A 354 -6.60 -12.84 31.47
#